data_AF-A0A9D6WSL5-F1
#
_entry.id   AF-A0A9D6WSL5-F1
#
_cell.length_a   1.000
_cell.length_b   1.000
_cell.length_c   1.000
_cell.angle_alpha   90.00
_cell.angle_beta   90.00
_cell.angle_gamma   90.00
#
_symmetry.space_group_name_H-M   'P 1'
#
loop_
_entity.id
_entity.type
_entity.pdbx_description
1 polymer ?
#
loop_
_entity_poly.entity_id
_entity_poly.type
_entity_poly.pdbx_seq_one_letter_code
_entity_poly.pdbx_strand_id
1 'polypeptide(L)'
;MIDTYCEVPRFRFAGLVRHWARERLVHDVLVARELARGVLEEGLRFQSVDPRWTPAATPLRGEPLVGYAAHRTLPPIMIRETALDHLRAIAAAKRDPDYRLLHEECVTKDDFRKWLVATGRALPAFWFEASERQLETPELMVPYANGR
;
A
#
# COMPACT_ATOMS: atom_id res chain seq x y z
N MET A 1 8.40 27.83 17.70
CA MET A 1 7.86 27.36 16.41
C MET A 1 7.59 25.88 16.56
N ILE A 2 6.34 25.49 16.68
CA ILE A 2 5.96 24.07 16.67
C ILE A 2 5.96 23.70 15.20
N ASP A 3 6.91 22.88 14.80
CA ASP A 3 6.95 22.28 13.48
C ASP A 3 5.76 21.33 13.42
N THR A 4 4.65 21.79 12.85
CA THR A 4 3.42 21.01 12.71
C THR A 4 3.69 19.96 11.63
N TYR A 5 4.34 18.86 12.01
CA TYR A 5 4.48 17.69 11.17
C TYR A 5 3.06 17.20 10.85
N CYS A 6 2.51 17.59 9.69
CA CYS A 6 1.32 16.96 9.16
C CYS A 6 1.63 15.47 8.99
N GLU A 7 1.14 14.64 9.91
CA GLU A 7 1.22 13.21 9.77
C GLU A 7 0.55 12.83 8.45
N VAL A 8 1.35 12.29 7.51
CA VAL A 8 0.83 11.79 6.24
C VAL A 8 -0.19 10.69 6.55
N PRO A 9 -1.46 10.81 6.13
CA PRO A 9 -2.49 9.80 6.42
C PRO A 9 -2.07 8.44 5.89
N ARG A 10 -2.05 7.44 6.77
CA ARG A 10 -1.61 6.08 6.47
C ARG A 10 -2.46 5.04 7.21
N PHE A 11 -2.62 3.86 6.62
CA PHE A 11 -3.12 2.69 7.34
C PHE A 11 -2.01 1.66 7.49
N ARG A 12 -2.01 0.97 8.63
CA ARG A 12 -1.29 -0.30 8.78
C ARG A 12 -1.98 -1.39 7.96
N PHE A 13 -1.24 -2.40 7.51
CA PHE A 13 -1.76 -3.53 6.74
C PHE A 13 -3.02 -4.13 7.37
N ALA A 14 -2.97 -4.45 8.67
CA ALA A 14 -4.09 -5.04 9.38
C ALA A 14 -5.33 -4.12 9.43
N GLY A 15 -5.13 -2.81 9.60
CA GLY A 15 -6.22 -1.84 9.61
C GLY A 15 -6.88 -1.73 8.23
N LEU A 16 -6.05 -1.61 7.20
CA LEU A 16 -6.52 -1.55 5.82
C LEU A 16 -7.32 -2.80 5.42
N VAL A 17 -6.80 -3.99 5.73
CA VAL A 17 -7.51 -5.25 5.47
C VAL A 17 -8.88 -5.25 6.12
N ARG A 18 -8.96 -4.98 7.44
CA ARG A 18 -10.22 -5.04 8.19
C ARG A 18 -11.25 -4.04 7.69
N HIS A 19 -10.85 -2.79 7.44
CA HIS A 19 -11.77 -1.77 6.97
C HIS A 19 -12.28 -2.08 5.57
N TRP A 20 -11.40 -2.51 4.67
CA TRP A 20 -11.78 -2.77 3.29
C TRP A 20 -12.58 -4.07 3.15
N ALA A 21 -12.27 -5.10 3.94
CA ALA A 21 -13.07 -6.32 4.03
C ALA A 21 -14.49 -6.05 4.52
N ARG A 22 -14.62 -5.21 5.56
CA ARG A 22 -15.93 -4.78 6.08
C ARG A 22 -16.73 -4.01 5.04
N GLU A 23 -16.11 -3.10 4.31
CA GLU A 23 -16.80 -2.33 3.26
C GLU A 23 -17.28 -3.22 2.11
N ARG A 24 -16.46 -4.18 1.69
CA ARG A 24 -16.78 -5.10 0.58
C ARG A 24 -17.61 -6.32 0.98
N LEU A 25 -17.87 -6.51 2.28
CA LEU A 25 -18.54 -7.69 2.83
C LEU A 25 -17.87 -9.02 2.41
N VAL A 26 -16.54 -9.03 2.44
CA VAL A 26 -15.71 -10.22 2.11
C VAL A 26 -14.81 -10.62 3.28
N HIS A 27 -14.31 -11.85 3.27
CA HIS A 27 -13.36 -12.30 4.28
C HIS A 27 -12.02 -11.56 4.19
N ASP A 28 -11.46 -11.17 5.34
CA ASP A 28 -10.16 -10.50 5.49
C ASP A 28 -9.04 -11.20 4.71
N VAL A 29 -9.03 -12.54 4.67
CA VAL A 29 -8.02 -13.33 3.96
C VAL A 29 -8.00 -13.01 2.47
N LEU A 30 -9.15 -12.76 1.84
CA LEU A 30 -9.23 -12.43 0.42
C LEU A 30 -8.65 -11.03 0.16
N VAL A 31 -8.96 -10.07 1.02
CA VAL A 31 -8.41 -8.71 0.93
C VAL A 31 -6.91 -8.71 1.19
N ALA A 32 -6.43 -9.47 2.19
CA ALA A 32 -5.01 -9.60 2.47
C ALA A 32 -4.24 -10.20 1.28
N ARG A 33 -4.82 -11.18 0.59
CA ARG A 33 -4.24 -11.76 -0.64
C ARG A 33 -4.22 -10.76 -1.78
N GLU A 34 -5.30 -10.00 -1.96
CA GLU A 34 -5.37 -8.95 -2.97
C GLU A 34 -4.31 -7.87 -2.72
N LEU A 35 -4.17 -7.39 -1.48
CA LEU A 35 -3.14 -6.41 -1.13
C LEU A 35 -1.73 -6.97 -1.28
N ALA A 36 -1.49 -8.23 -0.91
CA ALA A 36 -0.19 -8.87 -1.07
C ALA A 36 0.22 -8.95 -2.56
N ARG A 37 -0.72 -9.31 -3.45
CA ARG A 37 -0.49 -9.25 -4.91
C ARG A 37 -0.30 -7.82 -5.38
N GLY A 38 -1.09 -6.88 -4.85
CA GLY A 38 -0.91 -5.46 -5.10
C GLY A 38 0.54 -5.04 -4.88
N VAL A 39 1.14 -5.44 -3.76
CA VAL A 39 2.53 -5.10 -3.41
C VAL A 39 3.53 -5.82 -4.32
N LEU A 40 3.32 -7.12 -4.56
CA LEU A 40 4.31 -7.96 -5.23
C LEU A 40 4.29 -7.84 -6.77
N GLU A 41 3.14 -7.53 -7.34
CA GLU A 41 2.88 -7.66 -8.78
C GLU A 41 2.41 -6.33 -9.40
N GLU A 42 1.64 -5.52 -8.66
CA GLU A 42 0.94 -4.35 -9.21
C GLU A 42 1.56 -3.00 -8.74
N GLY A 43 2.63 -3.04 -7.96
CA GLY A 43 3.38 -1.85 -7.55
C GLY A 43 2.78 -1.04 -6.39
N LEU A 44 1.85 -1.62 -5.61
CA LEU A 44 1.33 -1.02 -4.38
C LEU A 44 2.47 -0.81 -3.35
N ARG A 45 2.64 0.41 -2.86
CA ARG A 45 3.80 0.79 -2.05
C ARG A 45 3.53 0.62 -0.54
N PHE A 46 3.80 -0.56 -0.01
CA PHE A 46 3.83 -0.80 1.44
C PHE A 46 5.24 -0.56 1.98
N GLN A 47 5.36 0.14 3.10
CA GLN A 47 6.66 0.50 3.65
C GLN A 47 6.67 0.21 5.15
N SER A 48 7.72 -0.49 5.62
CA SER A 48 7.93 -0.73 7.05
C SER A 48 8.35 0.55 7.77
N VAL A 49 9.11 1.39 7.06
CA VAL A 49 9.68 2.65 7.54
C VAL A 49 9.60 3.71 6.46
N ASP A 50 9.47 4.98 6.85
CA ASP A 50 9.56 6.09 5.91
C ASP A 50 11.03 6.30 5.52
N PRO A 51 11.40 6.19 4.22
CA PRO A 51 12.78 6.38 3.77
C PRO A 51 13.35 7.77 4.09
N ARG A 52 12.49 8.78 4.27
CA ARG A 52 12.91 10.13 4.71
C ARG A 52 13.48 10.12 6.13
N TRP A 53 13.14 9.11 6.92
CA TRP A 53 13.48 8.97 8.34
C TRP A 53 14.45 7.82 8.61
N THR A 54 15.04 7.25 7.57
CA THR A 54 16.18 6.33 7.67
C THR A 54 17.47 7.05 7.28
N PRO A 55 18.06 7.89 8.15
CA PRO A 55 19.43 8.34 7.94
C PRO A 55 20.36 7.13 7.86
N ALA A 56 21.43 7.23 7.05
CA ALA A 56 22.38 6.14 6.82
C ALA A 56 23.00 5.55 8.11
N ALA A 57 22.94 6.29 9.22
CA ALA A 57 23.45 5.92 10.52
C ALA A 57 22.40 5.31 11.46
N THR A 58 21.13 5.14 11.05
CA THR A 58 20.12 4.46 11.89
C THR A 58 20.59 3.05 12.14
N PRO A 59 20.93 2.67 13.39
CA PRO A 59 21.28 1.30 13.69
C PRO A 59 20.03 0.46 13.42
N LEU A 60 20.11 -0.39 12.40
CA LEU A 60 19.10 -1.39 12.10
C LEU A 60 19.14 -2.44 13.21
N ARG A 61 18.56 -2.12 14.37
CA ARG A 61 18.33 -3.08 15.44
C ARG A 61 17.03 -3.81 15.12
N GLY A 62 17.13 -5.08 14.75
CA GLY A 62 15.98 -5.91 14.40
C GLY A 62 16.22 -6.78 13.17
N GLU A 63 15.12 -7.22 12.55
CA GLU A 63 15.12 -7.98 11.30
C GLU A 63 15.62 -7.11 10.13
N PRO A 64 16.30 -7.70 9.12
CA PRO A 64 16.84 -6.95 7.99
C PRO A 64 15.74 -6.26 7.18
N LEU A 65 16.00 -5.01 6.82
CA LEU A 65 15.21 -4.28 5.82
C LEU A 65 15.81 -4.52 4.43
N VAL A 66 14.94 -4.78 3.45
CA VAL A 66 15.32 -4.97 2.06
C VAL A 66 14.63 -3.92 1.18
N GLY A 67 15.34 -3.48 0.14
CA GLY A 67 14.75 -2.69 -0.93
C GLY A 67 13.99 -3.62 -1.88
N TYR A 68 12.69 -3.39 -2.05
CA TYR A 68 11.85 -4.19 -2.93
C TYR A 68 11.14 -3.32 -3.97
N ALA A 69 11.04 -3.80 -5.21
CA ALA A 69 10.23 -3.17 -6.25
C ALA A 69 9.54 -4.27 -7.06
N ALA A 70 8.22 -4.13 -7.28
CA ALA A 70 7.45 -5.05 -8.13
C ALA A 70 8.00 -5.05 -9.58
N HIS A 71 8.50 -3.90 -10.04
CA HIS A 71 9.12 -3.74 -11.36
C HIS A 71 10.41 -2.94 -11.25
N ARG A 72 11.36 -3.19 -12.16
CA ARG A 72 12.66 -2.51 -12.20
C ARG A 72 12.58 -1.00 -12.45
N THR A 73 11.46 -0.53 -12.98
CA THR A 73 11.21 0.88 -13.30
C THR A 73 10.63 1.67 -12.13
N LEU A 74 10.17 0.99 -11.07
CA LEU A 74 9.61 1.64 -9.89
C LEU A 74 10.70 1.88 -8.85
N PRO A 75 10.66 3.02 -8.13
CA PRO A 75 11.53 3.21 -6.97
C PRO A 75 11.28 2.11 -5.93
N PRO A 76 12.32 1.57 -5.28
CA PRO A 76 12.11 0.55 -4.25
C PRO A 76 11.35 1.10 -3.04
N ILE A 77 10.66 0.20 -2.35
CA ILE A 77 10.13 0.37 -0.99
C ILE A 77 11.06 -0.33 -0.01
N MET A 78 11.15 0.20 1.22
CA MET A 78 11.84 -0.46 2.33
C MET A 78 10.85 -1.33 3.09
N ILE A 79 11.10 -2.64 3.11
CA ILE A 79 10.25 -3.63 3.79
C ILE A 79 11.10 -4.61 4.60
N ARG A 80 10.62 -5.07 5.76
CA ARG A 80 11.27 -6.18 6.50
C ARG A 80 11.27 -7.44 5.65
N GLU A 81 12.38 -8.17 5.63
CA GLU A 81 12.52 -9.42 4.88
C GLU A 81 11.44 -10.44 5.27
N THR A 82 11.16 -10.58 6.56
CA THR A 82 10.13 -11.47 7.10
C THR A 82 8.72 -11.09 6.63
N ALA A 83 8.42 -9.79 6.55
CA ALA A 83 7.16 -9.29 6.04
C ALA A 83 7.03 -9.57 4.53
N LEU A 84 8.11 -9.36 3.77
CA LEU A 84 8.15 -9.65 2.34
C LEU A 84 7.94 -11.15 2.06
N ASP A 85 8.63 -12.03 2.78
CA ASP A 85 8.47 -13.48 2.65
C ASP A 85 7.06 -13.93 3.01
N HIS A 86 6.48 -13.34 4.05
CA HIS A 86 5.12 -13.63 4.45
C HIS A 86 4.09 -13.14 3.42
N LEU A 87 4.28 -11.95 2.83
CA LEU A 87 3.46 -11.46 1.71
C LEU A 87 3.51 -12.40 0.52
N ARG A 88 4.69 -12.94 0.16
CA ARG A 88 4.83 -13.96 -0.90
C ARG A 88 4.01 -15.21 -0.58
N ALA A 89 4.07 -15.68 0.66
CA ALA A 89 3.30 -16.85 1.09
C ALA A 89 1.78 -16.61 1.05
N ILE A 90 1.32 -15.43 1.47
CA ILE A 90 -0.09 -15.03 1.40
C ILE A 90 -0.54 -14.94 -0.06
N ALA A 91 0.18 -14.23 -0.92
CA ALA A 91 -0.19 -14.04 -2.34
C ALA A 91 -0.31 -15.35 -3.11
N ALA A 92 0.56 -16.32 -2.79
CA ALA A 92 0.54 -17.68 -3.32
C ALA A 92 -0.53 -18.60 -2.69
N ALA A 93 -1.38 -18.07 -1.79
CA ALA A 93 -2.38 -18.81 -1.02
C ALA A 93 -1.81 -19.99 -0.20
N LYS A 94 -0.52 -19.94 0.15
CA LYS A 94 0.16 -20.97 0.95
C LYS A 94 0.03 -20.72 2.46
N ARG A 95 -0.42 -19.53 2.86
CA ARG A 95 -0.55 -19.14 4.26
C ARG A 95 -1.65 -18.09 4.45
N ASP A 96 -2.27 -18.11 5.63
CA ASP A 96 -3.18 -17.06 6.08
C ASP A 96 -2.41 -15.84 6.61
N PRO A 97 -3.02 -14.63 6.60
CA PRO A 97 -2.35 -13.43 7.05
C PRO A 97 -2.09 -13.43 8.56
N ASP A 98 -0.83 -13.67 8.94
CA ASP A 98 -0.30 -13.34 10.25
C ASP A 98 -0.01 -11.83 10.40
N TYR A 99 -0.89 -11.11 11.09
CA TYR A 99 -0.77 -9.67 11.30
C TYR A 99 0.36 -9.28 12.25
N ARG A 100 0.94 -10.20 13.01
CA ARG A 100 2.11 -9.92 13.85
C ARG A 100 3.35 -9.70 12.99
N LEU A 101 3.48 -10.41 11.87
CA LEU A 101 4.59 -10.23 10.92
C LEU A 101 4.45 -8.95 10.09
N LEU A 102 3.20 -8.49 9.89
CA LEU A 102 2.88 -7.32 9.06
C LEU A 102 2.59 -6.04 9.86
N HIS A 103 2.87 -6.04 11.16
CA HIS A 103 2.38 -5.00 12.08
C HIS A 103 2.95 -3.59 11.80
N GLU A 104 4.18 -3.50 11.27
CA GLU A 104 4.76 -2.20 10.89
C GLU A 104 4.51 -1.85 9.42
N GLU A 105 3.96 -2.75 8.60
CA GLU A 105 3.73 -2.41 7.19
C GLU A 105 2.60 -1.41 7.08
N CYS A 106 2.88 -0.31 6.41
CA CYS A 106 1.91 0.76 6.19
C CYS A 106 1.87 1.21 4.74
N VAL A 107 0.73 1.75 4.35
CA VAL A 107 0.53 2.39 3.05
C VAL A 107 -0.02 3.78 3.29
N THR A 108 0.43 4.75 2.51
CA THR A 108 -0.10 6.11 2.55
C THR A 108 -1.39 6.21 1.76
N LYS A 109 -2.25 7.19 2.07
CA LYS A 109 -3.49 7.42 1.33
C LYS A 109 -3.21 7.68 -0.16
N ASP A 110 -2.13 8.40 -0.47
CA ASP A 110 -1.70 8.73 -1.83
C ASP A 110 -1.20 7.49 -2.61
N ASP A 111 -0.35 6.66 -1.99
CA ASP A 111 0.13 5.42 -2.61
C ASP A 111 -1.03 4.46 -2.88
N PHE A 112 -1.97 4.36 -1.94
CA PHE A 112 -3.15 3.52 -2.09
C PHE A 112 -4.07 4.03 -3.20
N ARG A 113 -4.32 5.35 -3.28
CA ARG A 113 -5.06 5.98 -4.37
C ARG A 113 -4.42 5.66 -5.72
N LYS A 114 -3.11 5.91 -5.87
CA LYS A 114 -2.38 5.68 -7.12
C LYS A 114 -2.52 4.24 -7.60
N TRP A 115 -2.39 3.28 -6.68
CA TRP A 115 -2.58 1.87 -7.00
C TRP A 115 -4.01 1.55 -7.43
N LEU A 116 -5.02 2.05 -6.70
CA LEU A 116 -6.44 1.83 -7.04
C LEU A 116 -6.77 2.38 -8.43
N VAL A 117 -6.34 3.62 -8.73
CA VAL A 117 -6.51 4.25 -10.05
C VAL A 117 -5.82 3.46 -11.15
N ALA A 118 -4.54 3.11 -10.94
CA ALA A 118 -3.74 2.39 -11.94
C ALA A 118 -4.33 1.01 -12.26
N THR A 119 -5.10 0.43 -11.35
CA THR A 119 -5.71 -0.90 -11.50
C THR A 119 -7.22 -0.86 -11.76
N GLY A 120 -7.79 0.33 -11.97
CA GLY A 120 -9.21 0.50 -12.26
C GLY A 120 -10.15 0.13 -11.11
N ARG A 121 -9.67 0.15 -9.87
CA ARG A 121 -10.44 -0.15 -8.66
C ARG A 121 -11.07 1.12 -8.10
N ALA A 122 -12.30 1.00 -7.59
CA ALA A 122 -12.97 2.13 -6.94
C ALA A 122 -12.26 2.54 -5.64
N LEU A 123 -12.26 3.85 -5.37
CA LEU A 123 -11.76 4.41 -4.12
C LEU A 123 -12.69 4.06 -2.95
N PRO A 124 -12.20 3.37 -1.90
CA PRO A 124 -13.06 2.90 -0.83
C PRO A 124 -13.52 4.02 0.10
N ALA A 125 -14.77 3.92 0.54
CA ALA A 125 -15.44 4.95 1.31
C ALA A 125 -14.92 5.11 2.75
N PHE A 126 -14.31 4.07 3.33
CA PHE A 126 -13.72 4.14 4.67
C PHE A 126 -12.51 5.08 4.75
N TRP A 127 -11.86 5.42 3.62
CA TRP A 127 -10.65 6.25 3.62
C TRP A 127 -10.75 7.50 2.75
N PHE A 128 -11.49 7.43 1.65
CA PHE A 128 -11.65 8.53 0.71
C PHE A 128 -13.01 9.18 0.90
N GLU A 129 -13.06 10.51 0.91
CA GLU A 129 -14.28 11.30 1.00
C GLU A 129 -15.10 11.23 -0.30
N ALA A 130 -16.38 11.59 -0.25
CA ALA A 130 -17.25 11.55 -1.43
C ALA A 130 -16.73 12.43 -2.58
N SER A 131 -16.18 13.61 -2.27
CA SER A 131 -15.54 14.52 -3.23
C SER A 131 -14.36 13.87 -3.94
N GLU A 132 -13.53 13.13 -3.21
CA GLU A 132 -12.37 12.40 -3.75
C GLU A 132 -12.78 11.26 -4.68
N ARG A 133 -13.93 10.60 -4.41
CA ARG A 133 -14.46 9.50 -5.23
C ARG A 133 -15.14 9.96 -6.53
N GLN A 134 -15.63 11.21 -6.57
CA GLN A 134 -16.34 11.76 -7.75
C GLN A 134 -15.38 12.21 -8.85
N LEU A 135 -14.20 12.71 -8.49
CA LEU A 135 -13.18 13.24 -9.41
C LEU A 135 -12.59 12.20 -10.37
N GLU A 136 -12.85 10.92 -10.15
CA GLU A 136 -12.28 9.80 -10.92
C GLU A 136 -13.36 9.07 -11.76
N THR A 137 -14.54 9.69 -11.95
CA THR A 137 -15.58 9.18 -12.86
C THR A 137 -15.15 9.40 -14.33
N PRO A 138 -15.18 8.39 -15.23
CA PRO A 138 -14.59 8.46 -16.56
C PRO A 138 -15.19 9.49 -17.53
N GLU A 139 -16.27 10.19 -17.18
CA GLU A 139 -16.92 11.18 -18.06
C GLU A 139 -16.08 12.44 -18.31
N LEU A 140 -14.95 12.61 -17.62
CA LEU A 140 -13.99 13.71 -17.84
C LEU A 140 -12.59 13.25 -18.25
N MET A 141 -12.40 11.97 -18.59
CA MET A 141 -11.14 11.50 -19.16
C MET A 141 -11.10 11.89 -20.64
N VAL A 142 -10.83 13.18 -20.91
CA VAL A 142 -10.50 13.67 -22.24
C VAL A 142 -9.36 12.81 -22.76
N PRO A 143 -9.47 12.15 -23.93
CA PRO A 143 -8.32 11.46 -24.49
C PRO A 143 -7.23 12.50 -24.68
N TYR A 144 -6.02 12.21 -24.20
CA TYR A 144 -4.83 12.95 -24.60
C TYR A 144 -4.66 12.77 -26.12
N ALA A 145 -5.36 13.61 -26.87
CA ALA A 145 -5.10 13.92 -28.25
C ALA A 145 -4.12 15.10 -28.27
N ASN A 146 -2.91 14.80 -28.74
CA ASN A 146 -1.95 15.64 -29.49
C ASN A 146 -0.54 15.21 -29.04
N GLY A 147 0.32 14.70 -29.91
CA GLY A 147 0.46 14.99 -31.32
C GLY A 147 1.91 15.43 -31.53
N ARG A 148 2.74 14.52 -32.03
CA ARG A 148 3.82 14.71 -33.01
C ARG A 148 4.39 13.36 -33.40
#